data_AF-A0A535XH24-F1
#
_entry.id   AF-A0A535XH24-F1
#
_cell.length_a   1.000
_cell.length_b   1.000
_cell.length_c   1.000
_cell.angle_alpha   90.00
_cell.angle_beta   90.00
_cell.angle_gamma   90.00
#
_symmetry.space_group_name_H-M   'P 1'
#
loop_
_entity.id
_entity.type
_entity.pdbx_description
1 polymer ?
#
loop_
_entity_poly.entity_id
_entity_poly.type
_entity_poly.pdbx_seq_one_letter_code
_entity_poly.pdbx_strand_id
1 'polypeptide(L)'
;MSTLLNPGTAMQREGYKLSLFVPRQPVLVNSWIRNQPSFVTFFDEPACQRRLRKRCFRKRGQMKRSDRLMARLATLRAVSRALARPLDVPDVLRAVYAELSPALDVTICFFGRYDAPGQVVEVIWQVHNGDELPGGHFPLGDGPTSQASRECLPQLIRHWSKEGPRVQLQYATDRPGLPESALAMPVVFDDQVMGVFAVQSYQPDAYDDEDLALMQGVADQVAVAIARSRHATRRAAEAEGRALEVESIFASLPDALLVVDGQGRLVRVNQAARKLLCLVDGSLILGQPVHEPQEGLWPLGTETLTQQLVPIVDRLRQGDAPEDEIPIVFDHRPERTVGCKASVLLKGGTPAGGLLILREKAA
;
A
#
# COMPACT_ATOMS: atom_id res chain seq x y z
N MET A 1 -21.84 -71.26 17.78
CA MET A 1 -22.20 -71.29 19.21
C MET A 1 -22.13 -69.84 19.68
N SER A 2 -23.27 -69.13 19.74
CA SER A 2 -24.16 -69.02 20.91
C SER A 2 -23.47 -68.24 22.06
N THR A 3 -23.71 -66.93 22.18
CA THR A 3 -24.70 -66.28 23.10
C THR A 3 -24.39 -66.48 24.59
N LEU A 4 -24.53 -65.50 25.50
CA LEU A 4 -25.22 -64.20 25.50
C LEU A 4 -24.67 -63.33 26.65
N LEU A 5 -24.73 -61.98 26.57
CA LEU A 5 -25.17 -61.06 27.66
C LEU A 5 -24.95 -59.57 27.34
N ASN A 6 -25.76 -58.71 27.96
CA ASN A 6 -25.90 -57.25 27.85
C ASN A 6 -26.64 -56.79 29.16
N PRO A 7 -26.89 -55.50 29.51
CA PRO A 7 -26.35 -54.22 29.03
C PRO A 7 -25.95 -53.20 30.15
N GLY A 8 -25.42 -52.04 29.75
CA GLY A 8 -26.06 -50.73 30.04
C GLY A 8 -25.79 -49.91 31.32
N THR A 9 -25.07 -48.80 31.16
CA THR A 9 -25.38 -47.46 31.74
C THR A 9 -24.86 -46.39 30.75
N ALA A 10 -25.68 -45.70 29.96
CA ALA A 10 -26.70 -44.68 30.29
C ALA A 10 -26.14 -43.25 30.38
N MET A 11 -26.26 -42.49 29.28
CA MET A 11 -26.27 -41.02 29.27
C MET A 11 -27.33 -40.57 28.24
N GLN A 12 -28.41 -39.94 28.72
CA GLN A 12 -29.59 -39.65 27.89
C GLN A 12 -29.39 -38.44 26.96
N ARG A 13 -30.07 -38.49 25.82
CA ARG A 13 -30.25 -37.34 24.91
C ARG A 13 -31.63 -36.72 25.12
N GLU A 14 -31.65 -35.42 25.35
CA GLU A 14 -32.77 -34.54 25.02
C GLU A 14 -32.22 -33.35 24.19
N GLY A 15 -32.97 -32.71 23.29
CA GLY A 15 -34.36 -32.98 22.94
C GLY A 15 -34.98 -31.93 22.02
N TYR A 16 -34.31 -31.57 20.90
CA TYR A 16 -34.79 -30.51 20.00
C TYR A 16 -35.15 -31.03 18.62
N LYS A 17 -36.40 -30.79 18.20
CA LYS A 17 -36.90 -31.10 16.85
C LYS A 17 -36.41 -30.06 15.84
N LEU A 18 -35.69 -30.50 14.82
CA LEU A 18 -35.43 -29.68 13.63
C LEU A 18 -36.66 -29.71 12.71
N SER A 19 -37.44 -28.63 12.71
CA SER A 19 -38.44 -28.36 11.68
C SER A 19 -37.75 -27.91 10.40
N LEU A 20 -37.54 -28.82 9.43
CA LEU A 20 -37.04 -28.45 8.11
C LEU A 20 -38.08 -27.56 7.40
N PHE A 21 -37.78 -26.27 7.26
CA PHE A 21 -38.49 -25.39 6.33
C PHE A 21 -37.69 -25.32 5.03
N VAL A 22 -38.12 -26.08 4.01
CA VAL A 22 -37.47 -26.10 2.70
C VAL A 22 -38.16 -25.09 1.77
N PRO A 23 -37.53 -23.95 1.45
CA PRO A 23 -38.05 -23.07 0.40
C PRO A 23 -37.98 -23.81 -0.96
N ARG A 24 -39.07 -23.79 -1.72
CA ARG A 24 -39.11 -24.36 -3.07
C ARG A 24 -38.55 -23.36 -4.09
N GLN A 25 -37.75 -23.91 -5.01
CA GLN A 25 -37.08 -23.30 -6.17
C GLN A 25 -35.77 -22.52 -5.88
N PRO A 26 -34.74 -22.69 -6.74
CA PRO A 26 -33.43 -22.05 -6.57
C PRO A 26 -33.32 -20.72 -7.31
N VAL A 27 -32.61 -19.76 -6.71
CA VAL A 27 -31.99 -18.64 -7.44
C VAL A 27 -30.49 -18.91 -7.54
N LEU A 28 -29.89 -18.63 -8.70
CA LEU A 28 -28.53 -19.03 -9.05
C LEU A 28 -27.46 -18.23 -8.28
N VAL A 29 -26.93 -18.81 -7.20
CA VAL A 29 -25.69 -18.34 -6.56
C VAL A 29 -24.50 -19.02 -7.25
N ASN A 30 -23.94 -18.36 -8.26
CA ASN A 30 -22.87 -18.92 -9.08
C ASN A 30 -21.50 -18.99 -8.36
N SER A 31 -21.20 -20.17 -7.85
CA SER A 31 -19.92 -20.87 -8.12
C SER A 31 -18.59 -20.12 -7.91
N TRP A 32 -18.31 -19.67 -6.69
CA TRP A 32 -16.92 -19.28 -6.29
C TRP A 32 -16.39 -19.93 -5.00
N ILE A 33 -17.19 -20.73 -4.28
CA ILE A 33 -16.81 -21.36 -3.00
C ILE A 33 -16.36 -22.84 -3.20
N ARG A 34 -15.63 -23.12 -4.29
CA ARG A 34 -15.08 -24.47 -4.58
C ARG A 34 -13.73 -24.42 -5.30
N ASN A 35 -12.68 -24.06 -4.56
CA ASN A 35 -11.35 -24.69 -4.65
C ASN A 35 -10.37 -24.07 -3.64
N GLN A 36 -10.09 -24.75 -2.53
CA GLN A 36 -8.77 -24.82 -1.86
C GLN A 36 -8.74 -26.05 -0.93
N PRO A 37 -7.78 -26.98 -1.08
CA PRO A 37 -7.62 -28.11 -0.16
C PRO A 37 -6.20 -28.23 0.43
N SER A 38 -6.00 -27.90 1.71
CA SER A 38 -4.78 -28.31 2.45
C SER A 38 -4.91 -28.24 3.99
N PHE A 39 -4.19 -29.17 4.64
CA PHE A 39 -3.98 -29.33 6.09
C PHE A 39 -2.45 -29.38 6.35
N VAL A 40 -1.91 -29.26 7.57
CA VAL A 40 -2.57 -29.23 8.89
C VAL A 40 -2.52 -27.79 9.48
N THR A 41 -2.04 -27.38 10.67
CA THR A 41 -1.35 -28.04 11.81
C THR A 41 -1.63 -27.29 13.14
N PHE A 42 -1.32 -27.95 14.25
CA PHE A 42 -1.44 -27.48 15.64
C PHE A 42 -0.68 -26.19 15.99
N PHE A 43 -1.33 -25.34 16.79
CA PHE A 43 -0.84 -24.97 18.14
C PHE A 43 -2.05 -24.73 19.07
N ASP A 44 -2.04 -25.32 20.27
CA ASP A 44 -3.24 -25.41 21.12
C ASP A 44 -3.27 -24.35 22.25
N GLU A 45 -3.36 -23.07 21.90
CA GLU A 45 -3.54 -22.00 22.92
C GLU A 45 -4.46 -20.80 22.55
N PRO A 46 -5.79 -20.99 22.36
CA PRO A 46 -6.76 -19.86 22.34
C PRO A 46 -7.65 -19.81 23.60
N ALA A 47 -7.66 -20.85 24.43
CA ALA A 47 -8.68 -21.05 25.46
C ALA A 47 -8.56 -20.11 26.67
N CYS A 48 -7.35 -19.64 26.99
CA CYS A 48 -7.11 -18.73 28.10
C CYS A 48 -7.56 -17.29 27.77
N GLN A 49 -7.09 -16.73 26.65
CA GLN A 49 -7.43 -15.37 26.22
C GLN A 49 -8.95 -15.19 26.00
N ARG A 50 -9.62 -16.17 25.36
CA ARG A 50 -11.09 -16.18 25.20
C ARG A 50 -11.85 -16.12 26.54
N ARG A 51 -11.30 -16.70 27.61
CA ARG A 51 -11.90 -16.71 28.95
C ARG A 51 -11.63 -15.41 29.73
N LEU A 52 -10.47 -14.77 29.48
CA LEU A 52 -10.11 -13.47 30.05
C LEU A 52 -10.90 -12.32 29.41
N ARG A 53 -11.02 -12.25 28.07
CA ARG A 53 -11.85 -11.25 27.36
C ARG A 53 -13.27 -11.18 27.97
N LYS A 54 -13.96 -12.32 28.10
CA LYS A 54 -15.31 -12.40 28.70
C LYS A 54 -15.41 -11.95 30.17
N ARG A 55 -14.30 -11.88 30.92
CA ARG A 55 -14.27 -11.34 32.28
C ARG A 55 -14.07 -9.83 32.34
N CYS A 56 -13.37 -9.22 31.37
CA CYS A 56 -13.15 -7.77 31.34
C CYS A 56 -14.41 -7.00 30.94
N PHE A 57 -15.05 -7.35 29.81
CA PHE A 57 -16.25 -6.64 29.32
C PHE A 57 -17.37 -6.57 30.36
N ARG A 58 -17.60 -7.66 31.10
CA ARG A 58 -18.67 -7.80 32.09
C ARG A 58 -18.50 -6.91 33.35
N LYS A 59 -17.40 -6.17 33.49
CA LYS A 59 -17.17 -5.23 34.62
C LYS A 59 -17.46 -3.75 34.32
N ARG A 60 -17.68 -3.35 33.06
CA ARG A 60 -17.86 -1.92 32.67
C ARG A 60 -18.94 -1.18 33.48
N GLY A 61 -20.01 -1.87 33.90
CA GLY A 61 -21.14 -1.30 34.64
C GLY A 61 -20.82 -0.75 36.04
N GLN A 62 -19.62 -0.99 36.60
CA GLN A 62 -19.22 -0.51 37.94
C GLN A 62 -18.15 0.59 37.91
N MET A 63 -17.65 0.98 36.73
CA MET A 63 -16.52 1.90 36.57
C MET A 63 -17.00 3.36 36.57
N LYS A 64 -16.36 4.26 37.35
CA LYS A 64 -16.82 5.65 37.49
C LYS A 64 -16.63 6.41 36.17
N ARG A 65 -17.41 7.48 35.96
CA ARG A 65 -17.34 8.32 34.75
C ARG A 65 -15.93 8.86 34.48
N SER A 66 -15.20 9.22 35.54
CA SER A 66 -13.79 9.65 35.44
C SER A 66 -12.89 8.52 34.91
N ASP A 67 -13.00 7.33 35.51
CA ASP A 67 -12.21 6.14 35.16
C ASP A 67 -12.47 5.71 33.69
N ARG A 68 -13.73 5.75 33.24
CA ARG A 68 -14.11 5.49 31.84
C ARG A 68 -13.51 6.52 30.87
N LEU A 69 -13.57 7.81 31.20
CA LEU A 69 -12.98 8.87 30.37
C LEU A 69 -11.45 8.71 30.27
N MET A 70 -10.78 8.43 31.39
CA MET A 70 -9.33 8.20 31.42
C MET A 70 -8.93 6.96 30.60
N ALA A 71 -9.73 5.90 30.60
CA ALA A 71 -9.52 4.74 29.74
C ALA A 71 -9.61 5.09 28.24
N ARG A 72 -10.63 5.85 27.81
CA ARG A 72 -10.75 6.30 26.41
C ARG A 72 -9.58 7.19 25.98
N LEU A 73 -9.20 8.14 26.83
CA LEU A 73 -8.05 9.01 26.58
C LEU A 73 -6.73 8.22 26.51
N ALA A 74 -6.59 7.11 27.26
CA ALA A 74 -5.46 6.21 27.13
C ALA A 74 -5.46 5.47 25.78
N THR A 75 -6.58 4.89 25.36
CA THR A 75 -6.70 4.23 24.04
C THR A 75 -6.44 5.20 22.89
N LEU A 76 -7.03 6.40 22.91
CA LEU A 76 -6.80 7.44 21.89
C LEU A 76 -5.33 7.88 21.80
N ARG A 77 -4.63 7.95 22.93
CA ARG A 77 -3.17 8.24 22.96
C ARG A 77 -2.34 7.06 22.48
N ALA A 78 -2.76 5.82 22.75
CA ALA A 78 -2.06 4.62 22.30
C ALA A 78 -2.15 4.47 20.77
N VAL A 79 -3.35 4.60 20.20
CA VAL A 79 -3.57 4.68 18.74
C VAL A 79 -2.72 5.81 18.13
N SER A 80 -2.74 7.02 18.72
CA SER A 80 -1.96 8.16 18.22
C SER A 80 -0.45 7.86 18.18
N ARG A 81 0.08 7.18 19.21
CA ARG A 81 1.48 6.77 19.26
C ARG A 81 1.80 5.66 18.27
N ALA A 82 0.91 4.69 18.09
CA ALA A 82 1.08 3.58 17.15
C ALA A 82 1.07 4.07 15.68
N LEU A 83 0.24 5.07 15.38
CA LEU A 83 0.12 5.73 14.08
C LEU A 83 1.13 6.86 13.85
N ALA A 84 1.97 7.21 14.83
CA ALA A 84 2.93 8.31 14.70
C ALA A 84 3.95 8.07 13.56
N ARG A 85 4.43 6.83 13.40
CA ARG A 85 5.35 6.42 12.33
C ARG A 85 4.64 6.32 10.96
N PRO A 86 5.35 6.50 9.83
CA PRO A 86 4.81 6.17 8.50
C PRO A 86 4.43 4.68 8.42
N LEU A 87 3.28 4.38 7.84
CA LEU A 87 2.71 3.05 7.65
C LEU A 87 1.93 3.01 6.32
N ASP A 88 1.75 1.81 5.77
CA ASP A 88 0.75 1.58 4.71
C ASP A 88 -0.67 1.50 5.31
N VAL A 89 -1.70 1.39 4.45
CA VAL A 89 -3.09 1.36 4.92
C VAL A 89 -3.41 0.09 5.74
N PRO A 90 -3.03 -1.13 5.32
CA PRO A 90 -3.16 -2.33 6.16
C PRO A 90 -2.52 -2.21 7.55
N ASP A 91 -1.29 -1.70 7.67
CA ASP A 91 -0.61 -1.61 8.97
C ASP A 91 -1.17 -0.52 9.87
N VAL A 92 -1.71 0.57 9.32
CA VAL A 92 -2.54 1.52 10.10
C VAL A 92 -3.70 0.79 10.77
N LEU A 93 -4.40 -0.06 10.01
CA LEU A 93 -5.59 -0.77 10.49
C LEU A 93 -5.25 -1.87 11.50
N ARG A 94 -4.17 -2.64 11.27
CA ARG A 94 -3.63 -3.61 12.24
C ARG A 94 -3.21 -2.95 13.55
N ALA A 95 -2.52 -1.81 13.48
CA ALA A 95 -2.09 -1.06 14.67
C ALA A 95 -3.29 -0.54 15.48
N VAL A 96 -4.32 -0.02 14.81
CA VAL A 96 -5.57 0.44 15.44
C VAL A 96 -6.32 -0.73 16.08
N TYR A 97 -6.45 -1.87 15.38
CA TYR A 97 -7.06 -3.07 15.94
C TYR A 97 -6.35 -3.54 17.22
N ALA A 98 -5.01 -3.56 17.23
CA ALA A 98 -4.24 -3.98 18.40
C ALA A 98 -4.58 -3.14 19.64
N GLU A 99 -4.61 -1.80 19.50
CA GLU A 99 -4.89 -0.85 20.59
C GLU A 99 -6.40 -0.75 20.96
N LEU A 100 -7.31 -1.05 20.02
CA LEU A 100 -8.75 -1.18 20.30
C LEU A 100 -9.09 -2.48 21.05
N SER A 101 -8.35 -3.57 20.78
CA SER A 101 -8.69 -4.92 21.24
C SER A 101 -8.75 -5.18 22.76
N PRO A 102 -8.14 -4.37 23.65
CA PRO A 102 -8.36 -4.42 25.10
C PRO A 102 -9.55 -3.55 25.55
N ALA A 103 -9.98 -2.59 24.73
CA ALA A 103 -10.96 -1.57 25.07
C ALA A 103 -12.38 -1.89 24.55
N LEU A 104 -12.51 -2.42 23.34
CA LEU A 104 -13.77 -2.74 22.66
C LEU A 104 -13.89 -4.23 22.31
N ASP A 105 -15.11 -4.73 22.16
CA ASP A 105 -15.32 -6.04 21.53
C ASP A 105 -15.06 -5.91 20.03
N VAL A 106 -13.95 -6.50 19.59
CA VAL A 106 -13.49 -6.51 18.19
C VAL A 106 -13.54 -7.94 17.62
N THR A 107 -14.49 -8.75 18.08
CA THR A 107 -14.69 -10.14 17.61
C THR A 107 -14.86 -10.21 16.09
N ILE A 108 -15.56 -9.26 15.49
CA ILE A 108 -15.51 -8.96 14.05
C ILE A 108 -14.99 -7.53 13.90
N CYS A 109 -14.02 -7.30 13.00
CA CYS A 109 -13.46 -5.98 12.74
C CYS A 109 -13.07 -5.86 11.26
N PHE A 110 -13.43 -4.78 10.56
CA PHE A 110 -13.00 -4.58 9.18
C PHE A 110 -12.95 -3.10 8.76
N PHE A 111 -12.27 -2.84 7.64
CA PHE A 111 -12.27 -1.56 6.95
C PHE A 111 -12.69 -1.72 5.49
N GLY A 112 -13.79 -1.06 5.12
CA GLY A 112 -14.32 -1.03 3.76
C GLY A 112 -14.09 0.33 3.10
N ARG A 113 -13.36 0.37 1.97
CA ARG A 113 -13.33 1.55 1.08
C ARG A 113 -14.54 1.50 0.16
N TYR A 114 -15.24 2.62 0.01
CA TYR A 114 -16.30 2.76 -0.99
C TYR A 114 -15.72 3.19 -2.33
N ASP A 115 -16.10 2.50 -3.40
CA ASP A 115 -15.86 2.89 -4.79
C ASP A 115 -17.16 3.40 -5.41
N ALA A 116 -17.24 4.73 -5.56
CA ALA A 116 -18.43 5.39 -6.08
C ALA A 116 -18.74 5.07 -7.56
N PRO A 117 -17.76 4.95 -8.48
CA PRO A 117 -18.03 4.55 -9.86
C PRO A 117 -18.62 3.14 -9.98
N GLY A 118 -18.05 2.16 -9.27
CA GLY A 118 -18.50 0.76 -9.29
C GLY A 118 -19.73 0.48 -8.41
N GLN A 119 -20.14 1.41 -7.54
CA GLN A 119 -21.15 1.19 -6.50
C GLN A 119 -20.83 -0.03 -5.61
N VAL A 120 -19.54 -0.24 -5.29
CA VAL A 120 -19.06 -1.37 -4.47
C VAL A 120 -18.29 -0.90 -3.24
N VAL A 121 -18.32 -1.71 -2.19
CA VAL A 121 -17.41 -1.60 -1.04
C VAL A 121 -16.31 -2.65 -1.20
N GLU A 122 -15.07 -2.21 -1.19
CA GLU A 122 -13.85 -3.01 -1.13
C GLU A 122 -13.42 -3.17 0.33
N VAL A 123 -13.45 -4.40 0.85
CA VAL A 123 -12.89 -4.75 2.15
C VAL A 123 -11.38 -4.91 1.99
N ILE A 124 -10.65 -3.83 2.27
CA ILE A 124 -9.17 -3.77 2.19
C ILE A 124 -8.53 -4.64 3.27
N TRP A 125 -9.16 -4.73 4.45
CA TRP A 125 -8.64 -5.46 5.60
C TRP A 125 -9.79 -5.90 6.52
N GLN A 126 -9.72 -7.13 7.04
CA GLN A 126 -10.70 -7.68 7.98
C GLN A 126 -10.12 -8.76 8.91
N VAL A 127 -10.64 -8.83 10.13
CA VAL A 127 -10.27 -9.79 11.19
C VAL A 127 -11.53 -10.40 11.81
N HIS A 128 -11.47 -11.71 12.07
CA HIS A 128 -12.45 -12.44 12.88
C HIS A 128 -11.77 -13.15 14.05
N ASN A 129 -12.25 -12.96 15.28
CA ASN A 129 -11.70 -13.45 16.55
C ASN A 129 -10.23 -13.08 16.90
N GLY A 130 -9.48 -12.54 15.95
CA GLY A 130 -8.03 -12.28 16.03
C GLY A 130 -7.29 -12.73 14.77
N ASP A 131 -7.92 -13.56 13.95
CA ASP A 131 -7.39 -14.11 12.71
C ASP A 131 -7.71 -13.16 11.54
N GLU A 132 -6.70 -12.73 10.78
CA GLU A 132 -6.87 -11.86 9.60
C GLU A 132 -7.40 -12.69 8.42
N LEU A 133 -8.48 -12.23 7.78
CA LEU A 133 -9.15 -12.93 6.68
C LEU A 133 -8.90 -12.22 5.34
N PRO A 134 -8.82 -12.95 4.21
CA PRO A 134 -8.67 -12.34 2.89
C PRO A 134 -9.78 -11.32 2.60
N GLY A 135 -9.44 -10.20 1.96
CA GLY A 135 -10.39 -9.16 1.56
C GLY A 135 -11.40 -9.59 0.50
N GLY A 136 -12.24 -8.66 0.06
CA GLY A 136 -13.25 -8.92 -0.98
C GLY A 136 -14.09 -7.69 -1.33
N HIS A 137 -15.06 -7.85 -2.24
CA HIS A 137 -15.91 -6.76 -2.71
C HIS A 137 -17.40 -7.11 -2.57
N PHE A 138 -18.24 -6.11 -2.35
CA PHE A 138 -19.70 -6.26 -2.34
C PHE A 138 -20.44 -5.03 -2.88
N PRO A 139 -21.61 -5.19 -3.53
CA PRO A 139 -22.42 -4.05 -3.96
C PRO A 139 -22.91 -3.24 -2.76
N LEU A 140 -22.93 -1.92 -2.91
CA LEU A 140 -23.49 -1.00 -1.93
C LEU A 140 -24.98 -1.33 -1.71
N GLY A 141 -25.38 -1.51 -0.45
CA GLY A 141 -26.76 -1.84 -0.08
C GLY A 141 -27.24 -0.96 1.07
N ASP A 142 -28.15 -1.47 1.89
CA ASP A 142 -28.75 -0.74 3.01
C ASP A 142 -28.30 -1.27 4.38
N GLY A 143 -27.10 -1.87 4.43
CA GLY A 143 -26.43 -2.21 5.69
C GLY A 143 -25.74 -0.97 6.32
N PRO A 144 -25.39 -1.03 7.62
CA PRO A 144 -24.84 0.12 8.35
C PRO A 144 -23.53 0.65 7.76
N THR A 145 -22.67 -0.21 7.18
CA THR A 145 -21.45 0.22 6.48
C THR A 145 -21.75 1.04 5.22
N SER A 146 -22.83 0.70 4.51
CA SER A 146 -23.26 1.40 3.31
C SER A 146 -24.02 2.70 3.65
N GLN A 147 -24.81 2.70 4.72
CA GLN A 147 -25.41 3.92 5.30
C GLN A 147 -24.32 4.90 5.76
N ALA A 148 -23.35 4.45 6.56
CA ALA A 148 -22.21 5.27 7.01
C ALA A 148 -21.40 5.86 5.85
N SER A 149 -21.23 5.11 4.75
CA SER A 149 -20.56 5.60 3.53
C SER A 149 -21.37 6.64 2.75
N ARG A 150 -22.71 6.55 2.76
CA ARG A 150 -23.61 7.44 1.99
C ARG A 150 -24.00 8.70 2.75
N GLU A 151 -24.20 8.59 4.06
CA GLU A 151 -24.70 9.65 4.94
C GLU A 151 -23.57 10.45 5.61
N CYS A 152 -22.33 9.95 5.56
CA CYS A 152 -21.19 10.46 6.34
C CYS A 152 -21.42 10.48 7.86
N LEU A 153 -22.40 9.72 8.35
CA LEU A 153 -22.80 9.62 9.76
C LEU A 153 -22.49 8.22 10.33
N PRO A 154 -22.04 8.10 11.58
CA PRO A 154 -21.79 6.81 12.20
C PRO A 154 -23.09 6.08 12.54
N GLN A 155 -23.05 4.75 12.43
CA GLN A 155 -24.21 3.87 12.66
C GLN A 155 -23.92 2.96 13.85
N LEU A 156 -24.78 3.00 14.87
CA LEU A 156 -24.70 2.18 16.09
C LEU A 156 -25.94 1.29 16.18
N ILE A 157 -25.74 -0.03 16.12
CA ILE A 157 -26.77 -1.07 16.28
C ILE A 157 -26.44 -1.85 17.55
N ARG A 158 -27.38 -1.89 18.49
CA ARG A 158 -27.25 -2.59 19.78
C ARG A 158 -27.92 -3.96 19.78
N HIS A 159 -28.92 -4.14 18.92
CA HIS A 159 -29.74 -5.36 18.83
C HIS A 159 -30.16 -5.67 17.38
N TRP A 160 -29.24 -6.21 16.56
CA TRP A 160 -29.50 -6.45 15.13
C TRP A 160 -30.77 -7.27 14.88
N SER A 161 -31.06 -8.29 15.71
CA SER A 161 -32.30 -9.07 15.60
C SER A 161 -33.61 -8.29 15.73
N LYS A 162 -33.58 -7.07 16.29
CA LYS A 162 -34.76 -6.21 16.56
C LYS A 162 -34.81 -4.96 15.69
N GLU A 163 -33.67 -4.30 15.51
CA GLU A 163 -33.53 -2.95 14.94
C GLU A 163 -32.56 -2.90 13.74
N GLY A 164 -31.82 -3.97 13.47
CA GLY A 164 -30.85 -4.00 12.38
C GLY A 164 -31.49 -4.12 10.99
N PRO A 165 -30.87 -3.54 9.95
CA PRO A 165 -31.39 -3.63 8.58
C PRO A 165 -31.30 -5.07 8.04
N ARG A 166 -32.20 -5.39 7.10
CA ARG A 166 -32.23 -6.68 6.41
C ARG A 166 -31.11 -6.78 5.37
N VAL A 167 -29.91 -7.11 5.83
CA VAL A 167 -28.78 -7.45 4.95
C VAL A 167 -28.93 -8.87 4.39
N GLN A 168 -28.68 -9.04 3.09
CA GLN A 168 -28.71 -10.35 2.42
C GLN A 168 -27.35 -11.07 2.43
N LEU A 169 -26.33 -10.42 2.99
CA LEU A 169 -24.94 -10.68 2.68
C LEU A 169 -24.07 -10.42 3.92
N GLN A 170 -23.12 -11.33 4.20
CA GLN A 170 -22.34 -11.35 5.43
C GLN A 170 -20.83 -11.39 5.11
N TYR A 171 -20.06 -10.54 5.79
CA TYR A 171 -18.61 -10.38 5.63
C TYR A 171 -17.89 -10.37 6.99
N ALA A 172 -16.56 -10.37 6.97
CA ALA A 172 -15.68 -10.35 8.14
C ALA A 172 -15.90 -11.50 9.16
N THR A 173 -16.41 -12.64 8.70
CA THR A 173 -16.50 -13.87 9.52
C THR A 173 -16.49 -15.15 8.67
N ASP A 174 -15.98 -16.23 9.26
CA ASP A 174 -16.03 -17.61 8.73
C ASP A 174 -17.30 -18.37 9.19
N ARG A 175 -18.18 -17.74 9.99
CA ARG A 175 -19.33 -18.40 10.63
C ARG A 175 -20.68 -17.92 10.09
N PRO A 176 -21.64 -18.83 9.88
CA PRO A 176 -23.00 -18.47 9.52
C PRO A 176 -23.74 -17.87 10.72
N GLY A 177 -24.44 -16.74 10.49
CA GLY A 177 -25.30 -16.08 11.46
C GLY A 177 -24.84 -14.66 11.75
N LEU A 178 -25.74 -13.69 11.63
CA LEU A 178 -25.45 -12.26 11.74
C LEU A 178 -24.86 -11.88 13.11
N PRO A 179 -24.09 -10.78 13.20
CA PRO A 179 -23.79 -10.15 14.49
C PRO A 179 -25.09 -9.66 15.15
N GLU A 180 -25.08 -9.56 16.48
CA GLU A 180 -26.22 -9.04 17.26
C GLU A 180 -26.01 -7.59 17.69
N SER A 181 -24.80 -7.05 17.61
CA SER A 181 -24.53 -5.61 17.68
C SER A 181 -23.38 -5.20 16.76
N ALA A 182 -23.37 -3.95 16.32
CA ALA A 182 -22.38 -3.40 15.41
C ALA A 182 -22.21 -1.88 15.57
N LEU A 183 -21.02 -1.39 15.27
CA LEU A 183 -20.69 0.03 15.20
C LEU A 183 -19.90 0.24 13.90
N ALA A 184 -20.45 1.03 12.98
CA ALA A 184 -19.82 1.40 11.72
C ALA A 184 -19.51 2.90 11.72
N MET A 185 -18.22 3.25 11.63
CA MET A 185 -17.72 4.61 11.75
C MET A 185 -17.10 5.08 10.42
N PRO A 186 -17.62 6.13 9.77
CA PRO A 186 -16.99 6.70 8.59
C PRO A 186 -15.64 7.33 8.95
N VAL A 187 -14.63 7.06 8.12
CA VAL A 187 -13.30 7.65 8.22
C VAL A 187 -13.24 8.75 7.17
N VAL A 188 -13.26 10.02 7.61
CA VAL A 188 -13.40 11.20 6.74
C VAL A 188 -12.14 12.06 6.81
N PHE A 189 -11.67 12.54 5.67
CA PHE A 189 -10.54 13.48 5.56
C PHE A 189 -10.85 14.49 4.45
N ASP A 190 -10.64 15.79 4.71
CA ASP A 190 -10.97 16.90 3.79
C ASP A 190 -12.35 16.72 3.12
N ASP A 191 -13.38 16.54 3.96
CA ASP A 191 -14.79 16.25 3.60
C ASP A 191 -15.03 14.99 2.72
N GLN A 192 -14.00 14.19 2.44
CA GLN A 192 -14.10 12.94 1.69
C GLN A 192 -14.11 11.70 2.60
N VAL A 193 -15.11 10.83 2.44
CA VAL A 193 -15.12 9.49 3.05
C VAL A 193 -13.99 8.65 2.43
N MET A 194 -12.96 8.35 3.22
CA MET A 194 -11.85 7.49 2.83
C MET A 194 -12.23 5.99 2.84
N GLY A 195 -13.24 5.66 3.65
CA GLY A 195 -13.81 4.34 3.90
C GLY A 195 -14.61 4.32 5.20
N VAL A 196 -15.04 3.15 5.65
CA VAL A 196 -15.74 2.92 6.92
C VAL A 196 -14.99 1.86 7.72
N PHE A 197 -14.67 2.18 8.97
CA PHE A 197 -14.13 1.24 9.95
C PHE A 197 -15.29 0.67 10.78
N ALA A 198 -15.45 -0.65 10.81
CA ALA A 198 -16.58 -1.30 11.47
C ALA A 198 -16.14 -2.39 12.45
N VAL A 199 -16.80 -2.44 13.60
CA VAL A 199 -16.66 -3.50 14.62
C VAL A 199 -18.03 -4.13 14.88
N GLN A 200 -18.06 -5.45 15.09
CA GLN A 200 -19.31 -6.19 15.35
C GLN A 200 -19.11 -7.31 16.38
N SER A 201 -20.19 -7.64 17.09
CA SER A 201 -20.20 -8.69 18.12
C SER A 201 -21.45 -9.58 17.99
N TYR A 202 -21.30 -10.84 18.39
CA TYR A 202 -22.42 -11.79 18.56
C TYR A 202 -23.20 -11.60 19.87
N GLN A 203 -22.92 -10.54 20.63
CA GLN A 203 -23.66 -10.17 21.83
C GLN A 203 -24.49 -8.90 21.56
N PRO A 204 -25.73 -8.81 22.06
CA PRO A 204 -26.45 -7.54 22.11
C PRO A 204 -25.76 -6.59 23.10
N ASP A 205 -26.01 -5.29 22.96
CA ASP A 205 -25.51 -4.22 23.83
C ASP A 205 -23.97 -4.24 24.07
N ALA A 206 -23.18 -4.76 23.12
CA ALA A 206 -21.72 -4.80 23.24
C ALA A 206 -21.05 -3.41 23.09
N TYR A 207 -21.79 -2.44 22.55
CA TYR A 207 -21.37 -1.06 22.27
C TYR A 207 -22.39 -0.06 22.82
N ASP A 208 -21.92 1.10 23.27
CA ASP A 208 -22.74 2.24 23.69
C ASP A 208 -22.29 3.56 23.04
N ASP A 209 -22.98 4.67 23.33
CA ASP A 209 -22.69 6.01 22.78
C ASP A 209 -21.33 6.54 23.29
N GLU A 210 -20.85 5.94 24.37
CA GLU A 210 -19.57 6.19 25.01
C GLU A 210 -18.44 5.46 24.26
N ASP A 211 -18.67 4.26 23.74
CA ASP A 211 -17.80 3.58 22.76
C ASP A 211 -17.86 4.23 21.37
N LEU A 212 -19.02 4.75 20.96
CA LEU A 212 -19.19 5.54 19.73
C LEU A 212 -18.26 6.77 19.71
N ALA A 213 -18.22 7.51 20.82
CA ALA A 213 -17.32 8.66 20.98
C ALA A 213 -15.83 8.27 20.98
N LEU A 214 -15.49 7.06 21.45
CA LEU A 214 -14.13 6.51 21.30
C LEU A 214 -13.81 6.21 19.83
N MET A 215 -14.72 5.52 19.13
CA MET A 215 -14.54 5.17 17.72
C MET A 215 -14.42 6.38 16.79
N GLN A 216 -15.12 7.48 17.07
CA GLN A 216 -14.96 8.74 16.32
C GLN A 216 -13.51 9.25 16.42
N GLY A 217 -13.02 9.48 17.64
CA GLY A 217 -11.65 9.97 17.86
C GLY A 217 -10.53 9.01 17.39
N VAL A 218 -10.86 7.74 17.15
CA VAL A 218 -9.99 6.76 16.47
C VAL A 218 -10.08 6.90 14.96
N ALA A 219 -11.27 7.03 14.39
CA ALA A 219 -11.47 7.26 12.96
C ALA A 219 -10.80 8.56 12.47
N ASP A 220 -10.86 9.63 13.25
CA ASP A 220 -10.17 10.90 12.96
C ASP A 220 -8.64 10.69 12.80
N GLN A 221 -8.05 9.82 13.62
CA GLN A 221 -6.61 9.50 13.55
C GLN A 221 -6.28 8.53 12.42
N VAL A 222 -7.16 7.56 12.15
CA VAL A 222 -7.07 6.66 10.99
C VAL A 222 -7.11 7.48 9.69
N ALA A 223 -7.99 8.48 9.60
CA ALA A 223 -8.10 9.38 8.46
C ALA A 223 -6.77 10.10 8.17
N VAL A 224 -6.21 10.78 9.18
CA VAL A 224 -4.90 11.46 9.07
C VAL A 224 -3.78 10.48 8.67
N ALA A 225 -3.76 9.27 9.23
CA ALA A 225 -2.75 8.27 8.92
C ALA A 225 -2.86 7.72 7.47
N ILE A 226 -4.08 7.41 7.01
CA ILE A 226 -4.36 6.97 5.63
C ILE A 226 -4.07 8.09 4.62
N ALA A 227 -4.46 9.33 4.91
CA ALA A 227 -4.18 10.48 4.05
C ALA A 227 -2.68 10.70 3.87
N ARG A 228 -1.92 10.74 4.97
CA ARG A 228 -0.45 10.82 4.94
C ARG A 228 0.18 9.66 4.16
N SER A 229 -0.34 8.44 4.30
CA SER A 229 0.11 7.27 3.55
C SER A 229 -0.10 7.46 2.03
N ARG A 230 -1.33 7.79 1.61
CA ARG A 230 -1.67 8.10 0.21
C ARG A 230 -0.82 9.24 -0.39
N HIS A 231 -0.57 10.31 0.37
CA HIS A 231 0.30 11.41 -0.08
C HIS A 231 1.75 10.98 -0.28
N ALA A 232 2.28 10.09 0.56
CA ALA A 232 3.63 9.55 0.39
C ALA A 232 3.73 8.68 -0.89
N THR A 233 2.80 7.74 -1.08
CA THR A 233 2.73 6.91 -2.30
C THR A 233 2.60 7.75 -3.56
N ARG A 234 1.72 8.77 -3.55
CA ARG A 234 1.53 9.67 -4.69
C ARG A 234 2.80 10.45 -5.03
N ARG A 235 3.52 10.98 -4.03
CA ARG A 235 4.80 11.69 -4.26
C ARG A 235 5.89 10.78 -4.82
N ALA A 236 5.93 9.51 -4.42
CA ALA A 236 6.86 8.54 -5.00
C ALA A 236 6.56 8.31 -6.51
N ALA A 237 5.30 8.04 -6.85
CA ALA A 237 4.88 7.85 -8.25
C ALA A 237 5.08 9.11 -9.12
N GLU A 238 4.81 10.31 -8.58
CA GLU A 238 5.07 11.58 -9.28
C GLU A 238 6.57 11.83 -9.50
N ALA A 239 7.45 11.37 -8.61
CA ALA A 239 8.90 11.47 -8.78
C ALA A 239 9.43 10.45 -9.80
N GLU A 240 8.94 9.21 -9.76
CA GLU A 240 9.28 8.15 -10.70
C GLU A 240 8.83 8.50 -12.14
N GLY A 241 7.60 8.99 -12.30
CA GLY A 241 7.08 9.45 -13.60
C GLY A 241 7.94 10.56 -14.22
N ARG A 242 8.39 11.53 -13.42
CA ARG A 242 9.31 12.60 -13.88
C ARG A 242 10.70 12.08 -14.24
N ALA A 243 11.20 11.05 -13.54
CA ALA A 243 12.48 10.43 -13.90
C ALA A 243 12.39 9.72 -15.26
N LEU A 244 11.30 8.96 -15.49
CA LEU A 244 11.03 8.31 -16.77
C LEU A 244 10.81 9.32 -17.92
N GLU A 245 10.13 10.44 -17.64
CA GLU A 245 9.98 11.56 -18.60
C GLU A 245 11.34 12.15 -19.00
N VAL A 246 12.21 12.44 -18.04
CA VAL A 246 13.57 12.99 -18.29
C VAL A 246 14.47 12.00 -19.04
N GLU A 247 14.37 10.69 -18.77
CA GLU A 247 15.11 9.68 -19.55
C GLU A 247 14.53 9.52 -20.96
N SER A 248 13.20 9.55 -21.13
CA SER A 248 12.55 9.50 -22.45
C SER A 248 12.93 10.69 -23.33
N ILE A 249 12.89 11.91 -22.78
CA ILE A 249 13.35 13.13 -23.47
C ILE A 249 14.83 13.00 -23.83
N PHE A 250 15.69 12.64 -22.87
CA PHE A 250 17.13 12.50 -23.13
C PHE A 250 17.44 11.47 -24.22
N ALA A 251 16.80 10.29 -24.18
CA ALA A 251 16.99 9.21 -25.14
C ALA A 251 16.46 9.54 -26.55
N SER A 252 15.41 10.36 -26.66
CA SER A 252 14.74 10.71 -27.92
C SER A 252 15.35 11.94 -28.64
N LEU A 253 16.18 12.73 -27.96
CA LEU A 253 16.87 13.87 -28.58
C LEU A 253 17.77 13.43 -29.75
N PRO A 254 17.69 14.09 -30.92
CA PRO A 254 18.39 13.67 -32.14
C PRO A 254 19.89 14.03 -32.13
N ASP A 255 20.28 15.02 -31.33
CA ASP A 255 21.68 15.35 -31.08
C ASP A 255 22.35 14.24 -30.26
N ALA A 256 23.63 13.95 -30.54
CA ALA A 256 24.40 13.02 -29.75
C ALA A 256 24.86 13.68 -28.44
N LEU A 257 24.25 13.30 -27.31
CA LEU A 257 24.48 13.91 -26.00
C LEU A 257 25.29 12.98 -25.09
N LEU A 258 26.36 13.55 -24.51
CA LEU A 258 27.18 12.94 -23.47
C LEU A 258 27.17 13.85 -22.23
N VAL A 259 27.05 13.27 -21.05
CA VAL A 259 27.09 13.99 -19.77
C VAL A 259 28.25 13.47 -18.94
N VAL A 260 29.09 14.38 -18.45
CA VAL A 260 30.16 14.10 -17.49
C VAL A 260 29.86 14.74 -16.13
N ASP A 261 30.34 14.14 -15.04
CA ASP A 261 30.28 14.74 -13.70
C ASP A 261 31.48 15.67 -13.44
N GLY A 262 31.52 16.30 -12.26
CA GLY A 262 32.62 17.19 -11.83
C GLY A 262 33.98 16.50 -11.64
N GLN A 263 34.07 15.16 -11.70
CA GLN A 263 35.34 14.42 -11.76
C GLN A 263 35.76 14.11 -13.20
N GLY A 264 34.92 14.41 -14.19
CA GLY A 264 35.13 14.02 -15.60
C GLY A 264 34.73 12.58 -15.89
N ARG A 265 33.87 11.96 -15.05
CA ARG A 265 33.34 10.61 -15.28
C ARG A 265 32.14 10.67 -16.21
N LEU A 266 32.07 9.75 -17.17
CA LEU A 266 30.97 9.68 -18.13
C LEU A 266 29.72 9.09 -17.45
N VAL A 267 28.72 9.91 -17.13
CA VAL A 267 27.54 9.49 -16.34
C VAL A 267 26.31 9.17 -17.17
N ARG A 268 26.07 9.81 -18.32
CA ARG A 268 24.94 9.51 -19.22
C ARG A 268 25.35 9.70 -20.70
N VAL A 269 24.80 8.86 -21.58
CA VAL A 269 24.97 8.93 -23.05
C VAL A 269 23.65 8.54 -23.72
N ASN A 270 23.12 9.37 -24.62
CA ASN A 270 21.82 9.10 -25.25
C ASN A 270 21.89 8.16 -26.46
N GLN A 271 20.74 7.81 -27.05
CA GLN A 271 20.69 6.85 -28.15
C GLN A 271 21.35 7.39 -29.43
N ALA A 272 21.24 8.70 -29.70
CA ALA A 272 21.91 9.34 -30.82
C ALA A 272 23.44 9.27 -30.67
N ALA A 273 23.98 9.52 -29.47
CA ALA A 273 25.41 9.38 -29.21
C ALA A 273 25.89 7.93 -29.35
N ARG A 274 25.17 6.94 -28.80
CA ARG A 274 25.51 5.52 -29.01
C ARG A 274 25.63 5.14 -30.49
N LYS A 275 24.71 5.64 -31.32
CA LYS A 275 24.71 5.46 -32.78
C LYS A 275 25.87 6.19 -33.48
N LEU A 276 26.09 7.47 -33.17
CA LEU A 276 27.13 8.31 -33.78
C LEU A 276 28.54 7.81 -33.44
N LEU A 277 28.76 7.40 -32.20
CA LEU A 277 30.04 6.90 -31.69
C LEU A 277 30.29 5.43 -32.06
N CYS A 278 29.40 4.79 -32.82
CA CYS A 278 29.45 3.37 -33.20
C CYS A 278 29.66 2.40 -32.02
N LEU A 279 29.15 2.75 -30.83
CA LEU A 279 29.34 1.98 -29.60
C LEU A 279 28.54 0.68 -29.66
N VAL A 280 29.25 -0.44 -29.85
CA VAL A 280 28.69 -1.79 -29.77
C VAL A 280 28.15 -2.03 -28.36
N ASP A 281 26.96 -2.62 -28.26
CA ASP A 281 26.32 -2.93 -26.97
C ASP A 281 27.22 -3.82 -26.11
N GLY A 282 27.76 -3.22 -25.03
CA GLY A 282 28.75 -3.81 -24.13
C GLY A 282 30.00 -2.94 -23.89
N SER A 283 30.34 -2.02 -24.80
CA SER A 283 31.58 -1.21 -24.71
C SER A 283 31.48 0.07 -23.87
N LEU A 284 30.27 0.60 -23.66
CA LEU A 284 30.07 1.86 -22.93
C LEU A 284 30.08 1.64 -21.40
N ILE A 285 31.19 1.99 -20.74
CA ILE A 285 31.32 1.92 -19.28
C ILE A 285 30.97 3.27 -18.64
N LEU A 286 29.76 3.38 -18.08
CA LEU A 286 29.34 4.56 -17.33
C LEU A 286 29.99 4.61 -15.93
N GLY A 287 30.19 5.82 -15.41
CA GLY A 287 30.81 6.09 -14.11
C GLY A 287 32.35 6.13 -14.12
N GLN A 288 32.99 5.88 -15.26
CA GLN A 288 34.46 5.90 -15.39
C GLN A 288 34.99 7.24 -15.91
N PRO A 289 36.21 7.68 -15.52
CA PRO A 289 36.82 8.88 -16.05
C PRO A 289 36.98 8.77 -17.57
N VAL A 290 36.61 9.81 -18.32
CA VAL A 290 36.71 9.76 -19.80
C VAL A 290 38.14 9.48 -20.27
N HIS A 291 39.15 9.94 -19.52
CA HIS A 291 40.57 9.89 -19.90
C HIS A 291 41.32 8.58 -19.58
N GLU A 292 40.71 7.59 -18.92
CA GLU A 292 41.38 6.35 -18.52
C GLU A 292 40.76 5.11 -19.18
N PRO A 293 41.54 4.25 -19.88
CA PRO A 293 41.07 2.95 -20.34
C PRO A 293 40.94 1.98 -19.16
N GLN A 294 39.86 1.18 -19.14
CA GLN A 294 39.59 0.19 -18.10
C GLN A 294 39.65 -1.21 -18.72
N GLU A 295 40.51 -2.08 -18.18
CA GLU A 295 40.78 -3.44 -18.71
C GLU A 295 41.16 -3.48 -20.21
N GLY A 296 41.68 -2.37 -20.75
CA GLY A 296 42.02 -2.21 -22.18
C GLY A 296 40.89 -1.68 -23.06
N LEU A 297 39.70 -1.42 -22.50
CA LEU A 297 38.57 -0.80 -23.18
C LEU A 297 38.51 0.71 -22.88
N TRP A 298 38.37 1.52 -23.93
CA TRP A 298 38.16 2.97 -23.81
C TRP A 298 36.68 3.28 -23.55
N PRO A 299 36.32 4.18 -22.60
CA PRO A 299 34.93 4.49 -22.29
C PRO A 299 34.08 5.00 -23.46
N LEU A 300 34.73 5.51 -24.51
CA LEU A 300 34.13 6.00 -25.76
C LEU A 300 34.51 5.15 -26.99
N GLY A 301 34.98 3.92 -26.79
CA GLY A 301 35.31 2.98 -27.86
C GLY A 301 36.73 3.08 -28.41
N THR A 302 37.26 4.29 -28.67
CA THR A 302 38.63 4.48 -29.19
C THR A 302 39.47 5.47 -28.38
N GLU A 303 40.79 5.29 -28.47
CA GLU A 303 41.77 6.21 -27.89
C GLU A 303 41.74 7.58 -28.58
N THR A 304 41.73 7.63 -29.91
CA THR A 304 41.78 8.87 -30.69
C THR A 304 40.59 9.80 -30.41
N LEU A 305 39.38 9.24 -30.30
CA LEU A 305 38.20 9.99 -29.89
C LEU A 305 38.33 10.48 -28.44
N THR A 306 38.83 9.62 -27.55
CA THR A 306 39.04 9.96 -26.15
C THR A 306 40.02 11.13 -26.00
N GLN A 307 41.20 11.05 -26.61
CA GLN A 307 42.24 12.08 -26.57
C GLN A 307 41.74 13.45 -27.09
N GLN A 308 40.86 13.47 -28.10
CA GLN A 308 40.23 14.71 -28.58
C GLN A 308 39.24 15.32 -27.57
N LEU A 309 38.62 14.50 -26.72
CA LEU A 309 37.61 14.94 -25.75
C LEU A 309 38.19 15.29 -24.36
N VAL A 310 39.34 14.73 -23.97
CA VAL A 310 39.97 15.04 -22.67
C VAL A 310 40.15 16.54 -22.42
N PRO A 311 40.70 17.36 -23.35
CA PRO A 311 40.87 18.80 -23.14
C PRO A 311 39.54 19.55 -22.92
N ILE A 312 38.44 19.05 -23.48
CA ILE A 312 37.10 19.62 -23.29
C ILE A 312 36.56 19.24 -21.90
N VAL A 313 36.70 17.98 -21.51
CA VAL A 313 36.30 17.48 -20.18
C VAL A 313 37.10 18.17 -19.07
N ASP A 314 38.39 18.44 -19.26
CA ASP A 314 39.22 19.11 -18.25
C ASP A 314 38.88 20.60 -18.07
N ARG A 315 38.43 21.30 -19.12
CA ARG A 315 37.83 22.64 -18.97
C ARG A 315 36.50 22.58 -18.20
N LEU A 316 35.64 21.61 -18.53
CA LEU A 316 34.36 21.41 -17.83
C LEU A 316 34.53 21.10 -16.33
N ARG A 317 35.56 20.32 -15.96
CA ARG A 317 35.95 20.06 -14.56
C ARG A 317 36.41 21.32 -13.82
N GLN A 318 36.99 22.29 -14.53
CA GLN A 318 37.40 23.59 -13.99
C GLN A 318 36.24 24.60 -13.90
N GLY A 319 35.05 24.25 -14.38
CA GLY A 319 33.89 25.15 -14.44
C GLY A 319 33.89 26.09 -15.65
N ASP A 320 34.62 25.73 -16.71
CA ASP A 320 34.79 26.49 -17.95
C ASP A 320 34.33 25.65 -19.17
N ALA A 321 34.03 26.29 -20.31
CA ALA A 321 33.67 25.62 -21.54
C ALA A 321 34.25 26.34 -22.78
N PRO A 322 34.62 25.60 -23.84
CA PRO A 322 34.87 26.19 -25.16
C PRO A 322 33.69 27.03 -25.65
N GLU A 323 33.95 28.27 -26.07
CA GLU A 323 32.96 29.14 -26.70
C GLU A 323 32.63 28.64 -28.13
N ASP A 324 33.68 28.27 -28.86
CA ASP A 324 33.64 27.69 -30.21
C ASP A 324 33.28 26.21 -30.22
N GLU A 325 32.72 25.76 -31.35
CA GLU A 325 32.45 24.35 -31.62
C GLU A 325 33.71 23.65 -32.15
N ILE A 326 34.23 22.70 -31.37
CA ILE A 326 35.48 22.00 -31.66
C ILE A 326 35.22 20.86 -32.67
N PRO A 327 35.97 20.76 -33.78
CA PRO A 327 35.84 19.65 -34.71
C PRO A 327 36.47 18.38 -34.13
N ILE A 328 35.74 17.26 -34.22
CA ILE A 328 36.19 15.92 -33.83
C ILE A 328 36.19 15.00 -35.05
N VAL A 329 37.25 14.20 -35.19
CA VAL A 329 37.47 13.21 -36.25
C VAL A 329 37.29 11.80 -35.68
N PHE A 330 36.63 10.93 -36.43
CA PHE A 330 36.42 9.53 -36.07
C PHE A 330 37.35 8.59 -36.84
N ASP A 331 38.02 7.67 -36.14
CA ASP A 331 38.92 6.66 -36.73
C ASP A 331 38.27 5.86 -37.87
N HIS A 332 36.98 5.57 -37.72
CA HIS A 332 36.20 4.76 -38.65
C HIS A 332 35.67 5.55 -39.86
N ARG A 333 35.74 6.89 -39.83
CA ARG A 333 35.25 7.82 -40.86
C ARG A 333 36.08 9.13 -40.86
N PRO A 334 37.37 9.10 -41.23
CA PRO A 334 38.24 10.28 -41.15
C PRO A 334 37.78 11.46 -42.02
N GLU A 335 37.02 11.19 -43.09
CA GLU A 335 36.44 12.22 -43.97
C GLU A 335 35.19 12.92 -43.39
N ARG A 336 34.67 12.48 -42.23
CA ARG A 336 33.57 13.16 -41.52
C ARG A 336 34.06 13.80 -40.23
N THR A 337 34.05 15.14 -40.20
CA THR A 337 34.17 15.91 -38.97
C THR A 337 32.80 16.15 -38.33
N VAL A 338 32.77 16.02 -37.00
CA VAL A 338 31.60 16.26 -36.15
C VAL A 338 31.88 17.49 -35.29
N GLY A 339 30.93 18.40 -35.20
CA GLY A 339 31.01 19.53 -34.27
C GLY A 339 30.74 19.09 -32.84
N CYS A 340 31.65 19.39 -31.92
CA CYS A 340 31.47 19.24 -30.49
C CYS A 340 31.27 20.60 -29.84
N LYS A 341 30.08 20.84 -29.31
CA LYS A 341 29.80 21.97 -28.41
C LYS A 341 29.70 21.47 -26.98
N ALA A 342 30.26 22.20 -26.03
CA ALA A 342 30.24 21.85 -24.61
C ALA A 342 29.64 22.98 -23.76
N SER A 343 29.08 22.61 -22.61
CA SER A 343 28.49 23.55 -21.63
C SER A 343 28.65 23.01 -20.21
N VAL A 344 28.99 23.89 -19.26
CA VAL A 344 29.09 23.55 -17.83
C VAL A 344 27.70 23.30 -17.25
N LEU A 345 27.55 22.21 -16.47
CA LEU A 345 26.34 21.93 -15.72
C LEU A 345 26.49 22.47 -14.29
N LEU A 346 25.66 23.46 -13.94
CA LEU A 346 25.65 24.08 -12.61
C LEU A 346 24.60 23.42 -11.70
N LYS A 347 24.95 23.18 -10.44
CA LYS A 347 24.04 22.67 -9.40
C LYS A 347 24.08 23.61 -8.19
N GLY A 348 23.05 24.43 -8.02
CA GLY A 348 23.01 25.44 -6.95
C GLY A 348 24.03 26.57 -7.12
N GLY A 349 24.48 26.82 -8.35
CA GLY A 349 25.47 27.86 -8.69
C GLY A 349 26.92 27.37 -8.77
N THR A 350 27.26 26.17 -8.28
CA THR A 350 28.59 25.59 -8.45
C THR A 350 28.65 24.64 -9.66
N PRO A 351 29.82 24.52 -10.34
CA PRO A 351 30.05 23.47 -11.33
C PRO A 351 29.86 22.07 -10.73
N ALA A 352 29.09 21.23 -11.42
CA ALA A 352 28.77 19.86 -11.02
C ALA A 352 29.08 18.82 -12.11
N GLY A 353 29.56 19.28 -13.27
CA GLY A 353 29.86 18.46 -14.44
C GLY A 353 29.70 19.26 -15.73
N GLY A 354 29.48 18.56 -16.84
CA GLY A 354 29.32 19.17 -18.15
C GLY A 354 28.46 18.34 -19.12
N LEU A 355 27.87 19.04 -20.08
CA LEU A 355 27.17 18.45 -21.22
C LEU A 355 28.03 18.66 -22.46
N LEU A 356 28.22 17.60 -23.25
CA LEU A 356 28.83 17.64 -24.57
C LEU A 356 27.77 17.24 -25.60
N ILE A 357 27.69 18.02 -26.68
CA ILE A 357 26.73 17.88 -27.77
C ILE A 357 27.54 17.66 -29.05
N LEU A 358 27.37 16.48 -29.66
CA LEU A 358 28.01 16.09 -30.91
C LEU A 358 26.99 16.17 -32.06
N ARG A 359 27.36 16.83 -33.16
CA ARG A 359 26.53 17.01 -34.37
C ARG A 359 27.33 16.73 -35.63
N GLU A 360 26.82 15.90 -36.54
CA GLU A 360 27.37 15.86 -37.91
C GLU A 360 27.16 17.23 -38.56
N LYS A 361 28.20 17.81 -39.15
CA LYS A 361 28.05 19.02 -39.96
C LYS A 361 27.39 18.64 -41.29
N ALA A 362 26.34 19.38 -41.67
CA ALA A 362 25.81 19.28 -43.02
C ALA A 362 26.88 19.74 -44.03
N ALA A 363 27.01 19.00 -45.13
CA ALA A 363 27.93 19.28 -46.22
C ALA A 363 27.32 20.26 -47.25
#